data_AF-A0A8S2NIC6-F1
#
_entry.id   AF-A0A8S2NIC6-F1
#
_cell.length_a   1.000
_cell.length_b   1.000
_cell.length_c   1.000
_cell.angle_alpha   90.00
_cell.angle_beta   90.00
_cell.angle_gamma   90.00
#
_symmetry.space_group_name_H-M   'P 1'
#
loop_
_entity.id
_entity.type
_entity.pdbx_description
1 polymer ?
#
loop_
_entity_poly.entity_id
_entity_poly.type
_entity_poly.pdbx_seq_one_letter_code
_entity_poly.pdbx_strand_id
1 'polypeptide(L)'
;KLNWKYQRAHRILRELSKQIVEQEQNKQNDIESQRPKNLIASLVSSLNEQANDEQISSGLTQEEIFDEVLMAITAGTETTAKVLAWFIFYMSKYPRVQQRIRQELKE
;
A
#
# COMPACT_ATOMS: atom_id res chain seq x y z
N LYS A 1 -4.47 -5.29 30.11
CA LYS A 1 -5.43 -6.12 29.34
C LYS A 1 -5.14 -5.91 27.86
N LEU A 2 -4.49 -6.88 27.22
CA LEU A 2 -4.07 -6.78 25.82
C LEU A 2 -5.32 -6.69 24.93
N ASN A 3 -5.41 -5.64 24.12
CA ASN A 3 -6.62 -5.29 23.38
C ASN A 3 -6.84 -6.30 22.24
N TRP A 4 -7.59 -7.36 22.49
CA TRP A 4 -7.84 -8.46 21.54
C TRP A 4 -8.34 -7.98 20.17
N LYS A 5 -9.01 -6.82 20.13
CA LYS A 5 -9.45 -6.17 18.89
C LYS A 5 -8.26 -5.71 18.04
N TYR A 6 -7.25 -5.12 18.66
CA TYR A 6 -6.00 -4.73 18.00
C TYR A 6 -5.29 -5.95 17.44
N GLN A 7 -5.17 -7.01 18.24
CA GLN A 7 -4.52 -8.26 17.80
C GLN A 7 -5.27 -8.93 16.65
N ARG A 8 -6.61 -8.88 16.66
CA ARG A 8 -7.44 -9.38 15.57
C ARG A 8 -7.24 -8.55 14.29
N ALA A 9 -7.26 -7.22 14.39
CA ALA A 9 -7.02 -6.34 13.25
C ALA A 9 -5.63 -6.55 12.65
N HIS A 10 -4.60 -6.61 13.49
CA HIS A 10 -3.23 -6.85 13.06
C HIS A 10 -3.06 -8.20 12.36
N ARG A 11 -3.73 -9.25 12.85
CA ARG A 11 -3.75 -10.57 12.20
C ARG A 11 -4.40 -10.54 10.82
N ILE A 12 -5.55 -9.87 10.69
CA ILE A 12 -6.25 -9.74 9.41
C ILE A 12 -5.39 -8.95 8.42
N LEU A 13 -4.78 -7.85 8.87
CA LEU A 13 -3.91 -7.03 8.03
C LEU A 13 -2.69 -7.80 7.52
N ARG A 14 -2.05 -8.59 8.41
CA ARG A 14 -0.93 -9.45 8.02
C ARG A 14 -1.33 -10.56 7.04
N GLU A 15 -2.54 -11.11 7.19
CA GLU A 15 -3.05 -12.11 6.25
C GLU A 15 -3.30 -11.50 4.86
N LEU A 16 -3.91 -10.31 4.81
CA LEU A 16 -4.15 -9.60 3.55
C LEU A 16 -2.85 -9.17 2.86
N SER A 17 -1.87 -8.66 3.61
CA SER A 17 -0.56 -8.30 3.05
C SER A 17 0.16 -9.53 2.50
N LYS A 18 0.06 -10.68 3.18
CA LYS A 18 0.62 -11.94 2.71
C LYS A 18 -0.02 -12.37 1.38
N GLN A 19 -1.34 -12.30 1.27
CA GLN A 19 -2.05 -12.61 0.02
C GLN A 19 -1.65 -11.69 -1.14
N ILE A 20 -1.44 -10.39 -0.88
CA ILE A 20 -0.99 -9.44 -1.89
C ILE A 20 0.41 -9.79 -2.39
N VAL A 21 1.34 -10.08 -1.47
CA VAL A 21 2.71 -10.46 -1.82
C VAL A 21 2.75 -11.78 -2.59
N GLU A 22 2.01 -12.80 -2.14
CA GLU A 22 1.91 -14.09 -2.85
C GLU A 22 1.30 -13.91 -4.26
N GLN A 23 0.29 -13.05 -4.39
CA GLN A 23 -0.30 -12.74 -5.69
C GLN A 23 0.71 -12.08 -6.64
N GLU A 24 1.54 -11.16 -6.13
CA GLU A 24 2.57 -10.49 -6.93
C GLU A 24 3.74 -11.43 -7.27
N GLN A 25 4.12 -12.33 -6.37
CA GLN A 25 5.10 -13.39 -6.64
C GLN A 25 4.64 -14.33 -7.76
N ASN A 26 3.39 -14.79 -7.71
CA ASN A 26 2.83 -15.67 -8.73
C ASN A 26 2.80 -15.01 -10.12
N LYS A 27 2.50 -13.71 -10.19
CA LYS A 27 2.51 -12.95 -11.46
C LYS A 27 3.92 -12.77 -12.04
N GLN A 28 4.97 -12.76 -11.22
CA GLN A 28 6.35 -12.66 -11.70
C GLN A 28 6.85 -13.98 -12.30
N ASN A 29 6.43 -15.13 -11.75
CA ASN A 29 6.82 -16.45 -12.27
C ASN A 29 6.23 -16.76 -13.65
N ASP A 30 5.08 -16.16 -14.01
CA ASP A 30 4.42 -16.34 -15.32
C ASP A 30 5.02 -15.47 -16.44
N ILE A 31 5.85 -14.46 -16.11
CA ILE A 31 6.40 -13.51 -17.09
C ILE A 31 7.90 -13.34 -16.82
N GLU A 32 8.70 -14.27 -17.34
CA GLU A 32 10.14 -14.06 -17.55
C GLU A 32 10.34 -12.70 -18.23
N SER A 33 11.05 -11.78 -17.56
CA SER A 33 11.66 -10.56 -18.12
C SER A 33 10.88 -9.23 -18.11
N GLN A 34 10.02 -8.92 -17.15
CA GLN A 34 9.57 -7.53 -16.98
C GLN A 34 9.78 -6.96 -15.58
N ARG A 35 10.48 -5.81 -15.54
CA ARG A 35 10.76 -4.97 -14.37
C ARG A 35 9.54 -4.85 -13.44
N PRO A 36 9.75 -4.75 -12.11
CA PRO A 36 8.65 -4.63 -11.16
C PRO A 36 7.74 -3.45 -11.52
N LYS A 37 6.44 -3.74 -11.74
CA LYS A 37 5.44 -2.75 -12.20
C LYS A 37 4.87 -1.90 -11.07
N ASN A 38 5.13 -2.27 -9.83
CA ASN A 38 4.64 -1.57 -8.64
C ASN A 38 5.64 -1.73 -7.47
N LEU A 39 5.44 -0.92 -6.43
CA LEU A 39 6.34 -0.84 -5.27
C LEU A 39 6.44 -2.18 -4.53
N ILE A 40 5.35 -2.94 -4.43
CA ILE A 40 5.31 -4.26 -3.80
C ILE A 40 6.14 -5.26 -4.60
N ALA A 41 5.94 -5.30 -5.93
CA ALA A 41 6.71 -6.15 -6.83
C ALA A 41 8.21 -5.83 -6.79
N SER A 42 8.59 -4.55 -6.56
CA SER A 42 9.98 -4.12 -6.44
C SER A 42 10.62 -4.57 -5.12
N LEU A 43 9.88 -4.52 -4.01
CA LEU A 43 10.35 -5.02 -2.72
C LEU A 43 10.47 -6.54 -2.74
N VAL A 44 9.53 -7.23 -3.39
CA VAL A 44 9.56 -8.68 -3.57
C VAL A 44 10.72 -9.12 -4.46
N SER A 45 11.01 -8.40 -5.56
CA SER A 45 12.15 -8.75 -6.41
C SER A 45 13.48 -8.60 -5.67
N SER A 46 13.62 -7.59 -4.80
CA SER A 46 14.85 -7.45 -3.99
C SER A 46 15.07 -8.63 -3.03
N LEU A 47 14.01 -9.29 -2.53
CA LEU A 47 14.17 -10.50 -1.72
C LEU A 47 14.72 -11.68 -2.52
N ASN A 48 14.20 -11.87 -3.74
CA ASN A 48 14.60 -12.98 -4.60
C ASN A 48 16.05 -12.82 -5.08
N GLU A 49 16.50 -11.60 -5.32
CA GLU A 49 17.90 -11.30 -5.67
C GLU A 49 18.87 -11.61 -4.51
N GLN A 50 18.47 -11.35 -3.26
CA GLN A 50 19.29 -11.69 -2.08
C GLN A 50 19.43 -13.19 -1.83
N ALA A 51 18.44 -14.00 -2.20
CA ALA A 51 18.51 -15.46 -2.04
C ALA A 51 19.55 -16.11 -2.97
N ASN A 52 19.93 -15.43 -4.06
CA ASN A 52 20.89 -15.94 -5.05
C ASN A 52 22.34 -15.48 -4.81
N ASP A 53 22.58 -14.44 -4.01
CA ASP A 53 23.92 -13.93 -3.68
C ASP A 53 24.17 -13.97 -2.16
N GLU A 54 24.96 -14.94 -1.69
CA GLU A 54 25.35 -15.12 -0.27
C GLU A 54 26.10 -13.91 0.35
N GLN A 55 26.46 -12.91 -0.46
CA GLN A 55 27.26 -11.76 -0.05
C GLN A 55 26.45 -10.50 0.29
N ILE A 56 25.13 -10.47 0.03
CA ILE A 56 24.29 -9.28 0.24
C ILE A 56 23.57 -9.35 1.59
N SER A 57 24.28 -8.96 2.65
CA SER A 57 23.70 -8.83 4.00
C SER A 57 22.93 -7.52 4.25
N SER A 58 22.68 -6.70 3.22
CA SER A 58 22.19 -5.32 3.37
C SER A 58 20.77 -5.04 2.85
N GLY A 59 20.00 -6.05 2.47
CA GLY A 59 18.60 -5.86 2.04
C GLY A 59 17.59 -6.21 3.14
N LEU A 60 16.34 -5.78 2.93
CA LEU A 60 15.24 -5.96 3.88
C LEU A 60 14.87 -7.43 4.02
N THR A 61 14.58 -7.86 5.25
CA THR A 61 14.00 -9.17 5.53
C THR A 61 12.58 -9.27 4.97
N GLN A 62 12.11 -10.51 4.81
CA GLN A 62 10.73 -10.75 4.37
C GLN A 62 9.70 -10.11 5.31
N GLU A 63 9.97 -10.12 6.62
CA GLU A 63 9.13 -9.47 7.64
C GLU A 63 9.11 -7.94 7.48
N GLU A 64 10.27 -7.31 7.29
CA GLU A 64 10.35 -5.87 7.06
C GLU A 64 9.61 -5.45 5.78
N ILE A 65 9.67 -6.25 4.72
CA ILE A 65 8.91 -5.95 3.49
C ILE A 65 7.40 -6.05 3.73
N PHE A 66 6.95 -7.02 4.51
CA PHE A 66 5.53 -7.07 4.89
C PHE A 66 5.12 -5.84 5.68
N ASP A 67 5.94 -5.40 6.62
CA ASP A 67 5.68 -4.23 7.45
C ASP A 67 5.66 -2.94 6.60
N GLU A 68 6.56 -2.78 5.63
CA GLU A 68 6.59 -1.65 4.70
C GLU A 68 5.34 -1.62 3.80
N VAL A 69 4.92 -2.76 3.25
CA VAL A 69 3.69 -2.86 2.45
C VAL A 69 2.47 -2.47 3.29
N LEU A 70 2.39 -2.98 4.53
CA LEU A 70 1.31 -2.67 5.45
C LEU A 70 1.30 -1.17 5.82
N MET A 71 2.47 -0.59 6.08
CA MET A 71 2.62 0.82 6.40
C MET A 71 2.15 1.70 5.24
N ALA A 72 2.58 1.41 4.01
CA ALA A 72 2.22 2.18 2.83
C ALA A 72 0.70 2.20 2.57
N ILE A 73 0.05 1.03 2.65
CA ILE A 73 -1.41 0.91 2.45
C ILE A 73 -2.16 1.68 3.54
N THR A 74 -1.76 1.51 4.79
CA THR A 74 -2.44 2.13 5.94
C THR A 74 -2.29 3.65 5.91
N ALA A 75 -1.06 4.14 5.70
CA ALA A 75 -0.76 5.57 5.63
C ALA A 75 -1.51 6.25 4.47
N GLY A 76 -1.50 5.66 3.27
CA GLY A 76 -2.21 6.20 2.11
C GLY A 76 -3.72 6.22 2.30
N THR A 77 -4.29 5.17 2.90
CA THR A 77 -5.74 5.07 3.11
C THR A 77 -6.23 6.08 4.14
N GLU A 78 -5.58 6.16 5.31
CA GLU A 78 -6.03 7.03 6.39
C GLU A 78 -5.92 8.51 6.02
N THR A 79 -4.82 8.92 5.39
CA THR A 79 -4.59 10.31 5.00
C THR A 79 -5.55 10.75 3.89
N THR A 80 -5.67 9.96 2.81
CA THR A 80 -6.53 10.31 1.68
C THR A 80 -8.01 10.31 2.08
N ALA A 81 -8.46 9.34 2.89
CA ALA A 81 -9.83 9.31 3.39
C ALA A 81 -10.14 10.55 4.24
N LYS A 82 -9.21 10.98 5.11
CA LYS A 82 -9.37 12.21 5.91
C LYS A 82 -9.44 13.45 5.02
N VAL A 83 -8.56 13.57 4.03
CA VAL A 83 -8.57 14.69 3.09
C VAL A 83 -9.90 14.76 2.34
N LEU A 84 -10.38 13.64 1.82
CA LEU A 84 -11.67 13.58 1.12
C LEU A 84 -12.85 13.91 2.03
N ALA A 85 -12.85 13.41 3.28
CA ALA A 85 -13.89 13.74 4.26
C ALA A 85 -13.95 15.25 4.54
N TRP A 86 -12.80 15.89 4.76
CA TRP A 86 -12.72 17.34 4.93
C TRP A 86 -13.12 18.09 3.66
N PHE A 87 -12.65 17.64 2.50
CA PHE A 87 -13.03 18.22 1.23
C PHE A 87 -14.55 18.25 1.06
N ILE A 88 -15.22 17.11 1.24
CA ILE A 88 -16.69 17.00 1.13
C ILE A 88 -17.38 17.88 2.17
N PHE A 89 -16.89 17.89 3.42
CA PHE A 89 -17.41 18.75 4.47
C PHE A 89 -17.36 20.24 4.08
N TYR A 90 -16.20 20.72 3.61
CA TYR A 90 -16.04 22.10 3.15
C TYR A 90 -16.89 22.40 1.92
N MET A 91 -17.02 21.47 0.97
CA MET A 91 -17.90 21.66 -0.19
C MET A 91 -19.36 21.82 0.23
N SER A 92 -19.83 21.10 1.25
CA SER A 92 -21.19 21.27 1.79
C SER A 92 -21.40 22.62 2.49
N LYS A 93 -20.37 23.17 3.13
CA LYS A 93 -20.41 24.45 3.86
C LYS A 93 -20.27 25.66 2.93
N TYR A 94 -19.59 25.49 1.79
CA TYR A 94 -19.28 26.57 0.86
C TYR A 94 -19.75 26.27 -0.57
N PRO A 95 -21.08 26.29 -0.84
CA PRO A 95 -21.63 25.93 -2.16
C PRO A 95 -21.08 26.78 -3.33
N ARG A 96 -20.73 28.05 -3.08
CA ARG A 96 -20.12 28.92 -4.10
C ARG A 96 -18.76 28.38 -4.58
N VAL A 97 -17.94 27.87 -3.67
CA VAL A 97 -16.64 27.26 -4.00
C VAL A 97 -16.86 25.96 -4.77
N GLN A 98 -17.81 25.13 -4.33
CA GLN A 98 -18.17 23.90 -5.03
C GLN A 98 -18.64 24.17 -6.47
N GLN A 99 -19.46 25.21 -6.68
CA GLN A 99 -19.91 25.60 -8.02
C GLN A 99 -18.76 26.03 -8.92
N ARG A 100 -17.82 26.82 -8.39
CA ARG A 100 -16.63 27.24 -9.13
C ARG A 100 -15.77 26.04 -9.56
N ILE A 101 -15.48 25.10 -8.65
CA ILE A 101 -14.75 23.87 -8.99
C ILE A 101 -15.46 23.08 -10.10
N ARG A 102 -16.80 22.99 -10.05
CA ARG A 102 -17.58 22.33 -11.10
C ARG A 102 -17.56 23.06 -12.44
N GLN A 103 -17.36 24.37 -12.45
CA GLN A 103 -17.18 25.15 -13.68
C GLN A 103 -15.79 24.88 -14.25
N GLU A 104 -14.74 24.95 -13.43
CA GLU A 104 -13.35 24.66 -13.83
C GLU A 104 -13.18 23.25 -14.40
N LEU A 105 -13.97 22.25 -13.95
CA LEU A 105 -13.95 20.89 -14.50
C LEU A 105 -14.65 20.74 -15.88
N LYS A 106 -15.45 21.72 -16.29
CA LYS A 106 -16.20 21.70 -17.56
C LYS A 106 -15.52 22.51 -18.68
N GLU A 107 -14.52 23.31 -18.31
CA GLU A 107 -13.60 23.99 -19.24
C GLU A 107 -12.55 22.99 -19.75
#